data_AF-A0A183DB15-F1
#
_entry.id   AF-A0A183DB15-F1
#
_cell.length_a   1.000
_cell.length_b   1.000
_cell.length_c   1.000
_cell.angle_alpha   90.00
_cell.angle_beta   90.00
_cell.angle_gamma   90.00
#
_symmetry.space_group_name_H-M   'P 1'
#
loop_
_entity.id
_entity.type
_entity.pdbx_description
1 polymer ?
#
loop_
_entity_poly.entity_id
_entity_poly.type
_entity_poly.pdbx_seq_one_letter_code
_entity_poly.pdbx_strand_id
1 'polypeptide(L)'
;LIAVHLRTHVDARQSAAREYVIPLKQNLEIRNVFYPENEDRFPQILGPTISVRPVMACSGVRSEFGKDADLKLLPPAFNFAALKAHVMAALCSATEHAVMNCRDLIGGNSLNHFEQFLEFEETVPLFKLFNSLLVIGLFDDDDLKDVLTLIHPSAFDENYIPVLANRYGPEEIEPLVFMKNKRAACYSTDMER
;
A
#
# COMPACT_ATOMS: atom_id res chain seq x y z
N LEU A 1 -10.97 15.25 -10.72
CA LEU A 1 -9.98 14.14 -10.75
C LEU A 1 -10.56 12.83 -10.22
N ILE A 2 -10.71 12.65 -8.90
CA ILE A 2 -11.16 11.39 -8.30
C ILE A 2 -12.52 10.93 -8.85
N ALA A 3 -13.54 11.79 -8.78
CA ALA A 3 -14.90 11.43 -9.16
C ALA A 3 -15.06 11.00 -10.63
N VAL A 4 -14.22 11.53 -11.53
CA VAL A 4 -14.33 11.32 -12.98
C VAL A 4 -13.40 10.21 -13.47
N HIS A 5 -12.15 10.19 -13.01
CA HIS A 5 -11.12 9.31 -13.57
C HIS A 5 -10.78 8.10 -12.68
N LEU A 6 -11.02 8.18 -11.37
CA LEU A 6 -10.56 7.14 -10.43
C LEU A 6 -11.70 6.33 -9.83
N ARG A 7 -12.84 6.98 -9.54
CA ARG A 7 -13.94 6.38 -8.77
C ARG A 7 -14.40 5.03 -9.32
N THR A 8 -14.66 4.94 -10.63
CA THR A 8 -15.10 3.68 -11.25
C THR A 8 -14.09 2.54 -11.06
N HIS A 9 -12.79 2.84 -11.13
CA HIS A 9 -11.74 1.84 -10.92
C HIS A 9 -11.57 1.47 -9.45
N VAL A 10 -11.67 2.44 -8.54
CA VAL A 10 -11.65 2.22 -7.09
C VAL A 10 -12.83 1.33 -6.69
N ASP A 11 -14.04 1.68 -7.09
CA ASP A 11 -15.26 0.95 -6.74
C ASP A 11 -15.21 -0.50 -7.26
N ALA A 12 -14.71 -0.71 -8.49
CA ALA A 12 -14.52 -2.05 -9.06
C ALA A 12 -13.48 -2.89 -8.31
N ARG A 13 -12.35 -2.29 -7.89
CA ARG A 13 -11.34 -2.99 -7.08
C ARG A 13 -11.86 -3.31 -5.69
N GLN A 14 -12.61 -2.40 -5.08
CA GLN A 14 -13.19 -2.58 -3.75
C GLN A 14 -14.28 -3.64 -3.73
N SER A 15 -15.13 -3.71 -4.76
CA SER A 15 -16.17 -4.74 -4.84
C SER A 15 -15.57 -6.15 -4.92
N ALA A 16 -14.43 -6.31 -5.60
CA ALA A 16 -13.70 -7.57 -5.72
C ALA A 16 -12.61 -7.77 -4.63
N ALA A 17 -12.45 -6.86 -3.67
CA ALA A 17 -11.32 -6.90 -2.72
C ALA A 17 -11.34 -8.10 -1.76
N ARG A 18 -12.50 -8.75 -1.61
CA ARG A 18 -12.71 -9.93 -0.76
C ARG A 18 -12.79 -11.23 -1.56
N GLU A 19 -12.49 -11.18 -2.86
CA GLU A 19 -12.54 -12.32 -3.76
C GLU A 19 -11.12 -12.69 -4.22
N TYR A 20 -10.75 -13.96 -4.05
CA TYR A 20 -9.42 -14.46 -4.39
C TYR A 20 -9.54 -15.55 -5.45
N VAL A 21 -9.38 -15.17 -6.70
CA VAL A 21 -9.43 -16.09 -7.85
C VAL A 21 -8.02 -16.31 -8.36
N ILE A 22 -7.44 -17.46 -8.03
CA ILE A 22 -6.05 -17.80 -8.39
C ILE A 22 -6.06 -18.76 -9.58
N PRO A 23 -5.57 -18.36 -10.77
CA PRO A 23 -5.51 -19.23 -11.92
C PRO A 23 -4.36 -20.24 -11.77
N LEU A 24 -4.63 -21.51 -12.06
CA LEU A 24 -3.59 -22.54 -12.10
C LEU A 24 -2.77 -22.39 -13.39
N LYS A 25 -1.54 -21.89 -13.26
CA LYS A 25 -0.56 -21.76 -14.36
C LYS A 25 0.60 -22.73 -14.11
N GLN A 26 1.24 -23.22 -15.19
CA GLN A 26 2.40 -24.12 -15.08
C GLN A 26 3.58 -23.50 -14.31
N ASN A 27 3.75 -22.17 -14.38
CA ASN A 27 4.81 -21.43 -13.71
C ASN A 27 4.30 -20.66 -12.47
N LEU A 28 3.27 -21.17 -11.79
CA LEU A 28 2.80 -20.55 -10.55
C LEU A 28 3.82 -20.87 -9.44
N GLU A 29 4.78 -19.97 -9.21
CA GLU A 29 5.70 -20.09 -8.10
C GLU A 29 4.94 -19.87 -6.77
N ILE A 30 4.67 -20.97 -6.07
CA ILE A 30 4.10 -20.92 -4.72
C ILE A 30 5.24 -20.59 -3.77
N ARG A 31 5.43 -19.30 -3.48
CA ARG A 31 6.35 -18.87 -2.43
C ARG A 31 5.78 -19.33 -1.08
N ASN A 32 6.45 -20.28 -0.43
CA ASN A 32 6.11 -20.63 0.94
C ASN A 32 6.68 -19.56 1.88
N VAL A 33 5.76 -18.75 2.40
CA VAL A 33 6.01 -17.59 3.28
C VAL A 33 6.53 -17.97 4.67
N PHE A 34 6.54 -19.27 5.01
CA PHE A 34 7.07 -19.76 6.29
C PHE A 34 8.54 -20.16 6.22
N TYR A 35 9.14 -20.13 5.03
CA TYR A 35 10.57 -20.41 4.89
C TYR A 35 11.41 -19.18 5.28
N PRO A 36 12.44 -19.32 6.14
CA PRO A 36 13.29 -18.22 6.59
C PRO A 36 13.99 -17.48 5.44
N GLU A 37 14.37 -18.19 4.37
CA GLU A 37 14.97 -17.61 3.17
C GLU A 37 14.01 -16.71 2.36
N ASN A 38 12.70 -16.79 2.64
CA ASN A 38 11.67 -15.94 2.03
C ASN A 38 11.21 -14.82 2.99
N GLU A 39 11.82 -14.70 4.17
CA GLU A 39 11.56 -13.60 5.11
C GLU A 39 12.24 -12.33 4.58
N ASP A 40 11.43 -11.31 4.29
CA ASP A 40 11.88 -10.00 3.83
C ASP A 40 11.29 -8.92 4.75
N ARG A 41 11.97 -7.77 4.85
CA ARG A 41 11.55 -6.59 5.63
C ARG A 41 10.25 -5.98 5.12
N PHE A 42 9.87 -6.27 3.88
CA PHE A 42 8.58 -5.92 3.31
C PHE A 42 7.64 -7.13 3.22
N PRO A 43 7.28 -7.76 4.36
CA PRO A 43 6.61 -9.04 4.33
C PRO A 43 5.26 -8.91 3.64
N GLN A 44 5.11 -9.60 2.51
CA GLN A 44 3.85 -9.78 1.77
C GLN A 44 3.24 -8.50 1.18
N ILE A 45 3.98 -7.37 1.20
CA ILE A 45 3.55 -6.11 0.58
C ILE A 45 4.05 -6.02 -0.87
N LEU A 46 5.27 -6.49 -1.13
CA LEU A 46 5.91 -6.42 -2.43
C LEU A 46 5.69 -7.68 -3.26
N GLY A 47 5.81 -7.51 -4.58
CA GLY A 47 5.84 -8.60 -5.53
C GLY A 47 4.54 -8.82 -6.30
N PRO A 48 4.57 -9.74 -7.28
CA PRO A 48 3.47 -9.90 -8.22
C PRO A 48 2.24 -10.47 -7.52
N THR A 49 1.08 -9.86 -7.79
CA THR A 49 -0.19 -10.46 -7.38
C THR A 49 -0.65 -11.49 -8.40
N ILE A 50 -0.91 -12.71 -7.93
CA ILE A 50 -1.40 -13.83 -8.76
C ILE A 50 -2.94 -13.86 -8.89
N SER A 51 -3.67 -13.18 -8.01
CA SER A 51 -5.14 -13.15 -8.03
C SER A 51 -5.66 -12.35 -9.23
N VAL A 52 -6.70 -12.86 -9.90
CA VAL A 52 -7.45 -12.13 -10.93
C VAL A 52 -8.17 -10.97 -10.27
N ARG A 53 -8.01 -9.76 -10.83
CA ARG A 53 -8.63 -8.55 -10.31
C ARG A 53 -9.03 -7.62 -11.46
N PRO A 54 -10.05 -6.76 -11.28
CA PRO A 54 -10.48 -5.80 -12.31
C PRO A 54 -9.33 -4.90 -12.76
N VAL A 55 -9.13 -4.75 -14.07
CA VAL A 55 -8.05 -3.92 -14.65
C VAL A 55 -8.62 -2.58 -15.10
N MET A 56 -7.81 -1.52 -15.04
CA MET A 56 -8.20 -0.22 -15.55
C MET A 56 -8.42 -0.25 -17.07
N ALA A 57 -9.45 0.45 -17.51
CA ALA A 57 -9.73 0.69 -18.91
C ALA A 57 -10.28 2.12 -19.06
N CYS A 58 -9.73 2.88 -20.00
CA CYS A 58 -10.16 4.24 -20.29
C CYS A 58 -10.32 4.42 -21.79
N SER A 59 -11.14 5.39 -22.19
CA SER A 59 -11.32 5.77 -23.60
C SER A 59 -10.97 7.24 -23.84
N GLY A 60 -10.58 7.58 -25.05
CA GLY A 60 -10.46 8.98 -25.46
C GLY A 60 -11.78 9.73 -25.32
N VAL A 61 -11.71 11.04 -25.06
CA VAL A 61 -12.91 11.89 -25.03
C VAL A 61 -13.51 11.93 -26.43
N ARG A 62 -14.80 11.65 -26.54
CA ARG A 62 -15.55 11.66 -27.80
C ARG A 62 -16.49 12.86 -27.83
N SER A 63 -16.61 13.49 -28.99
CA SER A 63 -17.56 14.59 -29.25
C SER A 63 -18.85 14.11 -29.91
N GLU A 64 -18.85 12.92 -30.51
CA GLU A 64 -19.97 12.35 -31.25
C GLU A 64 -20.44 11.06 -30.57
N PHE A 65 -21.72 11.03 -30.20
CA PHE A 65 -22.37 9.90 -29.53
C PHE A 65 -23.47 9.33 -30.44
N GLY A 66 -23.40 8.03 -30.73
CA GLY A 66 -24.48 7.28 -31.39
C GLY A 66 -25.24 6.44 -30.35
N LYS A 67 -26.54 6.19 -30.58
CA LYS A 67 -27.47 5.57 -29.60
C LYS A 67 -27.00 4.25 -28.96
N ASP A 68 -26.16 3.46 -29.64
CA ASP A 68 -25.61 2.20 -29.10
C ASP A 68 -24.28 2.38 -28.33
N ALA A 69 -23.57 3.48 -28.54
CA ALA A 69 -22.29 3.78 -27.89
C ALA A 69 -22.47 4.29 -26.44
N ASP A 70 -23.69 4.65 -26.06
CA ASP A 70 -24.03 5.22 -24.75
C ASP A 70 -24.03 4.18 -23.62
N LEU A 71 -24.11 2.88 -23.96
CA LEU A 71 -24.25 1.79 -22.97
C LEU A 71 -22.91 1.26 -22.43
N LYS A 72 -21.77 1.67 -22.99
CA LYS A 72 -20.43 1.22 -22.57
C LYS A 72 -19.42 2.37 -22.52
N LEU A 73 -19.76 3.42 -21.78
CA LEU A 73 -18.83 4.52 -21.55
C LEU A 73 -17.75 4.11 -20.54
N LEU A 74 -16.50 4.24 -20.94
CA LEU A 74 -15.34 4.12 -20.06
C LEU A 74 -14.96 5.50 -19.51
N PRO A 75 -14.28 5.57 -18.36
CA PRO A 75 -13.69 6.81 -17.88
C PRO A 75 -12.79 7.45 -18.96
N PRO A 76 -12.77 8.79 -19.07
CA PRO A 76 -11.93 9.47 -20.03
C PRO A 76 -10.45 9.25 -19.70
N ALA A 77 -9.64 9.07 -20.75
CA ALA A 77 -8.21 8.87 -20.66
C ALA A 77 -7.52 9.98 -19.84
N PHE A 78 -6.55 9.57 -19.03
CA PHE A 78 -5.84 10.45 -18.12
C PHE A 78 -4.39 9.96 -17.95
N ASN A 79 -3.46 10.88 -17.72
CA ASN A 79 -2.06 10.53 -17.54
C ASN A 79 -1.79 10.08 -16.08
N PHE A 80 -2.02 8.80 -15.81
CA PHE A 80 -1.81 8.23 -14.48
C PHE A 80 -0.34 8.20 -14.05
N ALA A 81 0.60 8.12 -14.99
CA ALA A 81 2.03 8.15 -14.68
C ALA A 81 2.45 9.53 -14.13
N ALA A 82 2.02 10.62 -14.77
CA ALA A 82 2.27 11.97 -14.29
C ALA A 82 1.60 12.22 -12.92
N LEU A 83 0.40 11.67 -12.70
CA LEU A 83 -0.28 11.78 -11.43
C LEU A 83 0.42 10.99 -10.32
N LYS A 84 0.88 9.77 -10.59
CA LYS A 84 1.68 8.97 -9.66
C LYS A 84 2.92 9.74 -9.21
N ALA A 85 3.69 10.26 -10.16
CA ALA A 85 4.89 11.04 -9.89
C ALA A 85 4.58 12.29 -9.05
N HIS A 86 3.49 13.00 -9.37
CA HIS A 86 3.07 14.18 -8.60
C HIS A 86 2.68 13.83 -7.16
N VAL A 87 1.95 12.73 -6.94
CA VAL A 87 1.53 12.29 -5.60
C VAL A 87 2.74 11.86 -4.77
N MET A 88 3.68 11.11 -5.35
CA MET A 88 4.91 10.71 -4.67
C MET A 88 5.74 11.93 -4.24
N ALA A 89 5.98 12.86 -5.18
CA ALA A 89 6.72 14.08 -4.86
C ALA A 89 6.02 14.92 -3.78
N ALA A 90 4.70 15.07 -3.87
CA ALA A 90 3.92 15.81 -2.89
C ALA A 90 3.94 15.16 -1.50
N LEU A 91 3.90 13.81 -1.42
CA LEU A 91 4.04 13.09 -0.15
C LEU A 91 5.41 13.31 0.49
N CYS A 92 6.49 13.25 -0.29
CA CYS A 92 7.85 13.53 0.19
C CYS A 92 7.95 14.96 0.74
N SER A 93 7.61 15.97 -0.08
CA SER A 93 7.70 17.38 0.32
C SER A 93 6.86 17.67 1.56
N ALA A 94 5.65 17.13 1.63
CA ALA A 94 4.76 17.40 2.75
C ALA A 94 5.23 16.69 4.04
N THR A 95 5.87 15.52 3.94
CA THR A 95 6.54 14.87 5.07
C THR A 95 7.74 15.68 5.57
N GLU A 96 8.57 16.22 4.66
CA GLU A 96 9.69 17.11 5.01
C GLU A 96 9.21 18.38 5.72
N HIS A 97 8.14 19.00 5.21
CA HIS A 97 7.54 20.19 5.84
C HIS A 97 6.98 19.88 7.23
N ALA A 98 6.37 18.72 7.44
CA ALA A 98 5.90 18.29 8.77
C ALA A 98 7.06 18.22 9.77
N VAL A 99 8.18 17.59 9.38
CA VAL A 99 9.39 17.49 10.22
C VAL A 99 9.94 18.86 10.62
N MET A 100 9.94 19.83 9.69
CA MET A 100 10.43 21.18 9.96
C MET A 100 9.54 21.94 10.95
N ASN A 101 8.23 21.71 10.90
CA ASN A 101 7.25 22.36 11.79
C ASN A 101 7.19 21.72 13.21
N CYS A 102 7.76 20.52 13.41
CA CYS A 102 7.84 19.88 14.73
C CYS A 102 8.80 20.59 15.71
N ARG A 103 9.60 21.56 15.25
CA ARG A 103 10.62 22.22 16.08
C ARG A 103 10.09 23.23 17.10
N ASP A 104 8.84 23.67 16.99
CA ASP A 104 8.25 24.71 17.86
C ASP A 104 7.45 24.15 19.06
N LEU A 105 7.25 22.84 19.16
CA LEU A 105 6.53 22.24 20.30
C LEU A 105 7.53 21.81 21.39
N ILE A 106 7.99 22.78 22.17
CA ILE A 106 8.72 22.54 23.43
C ILE A 106 7.75 21.81 24.39
N GLY A 107 7.84 20.47 24.45
CA GLY A 107 7.25 19.67 25.53
C GLY A 107 6.22 18.60 25.18
N GLY A 108 6.27 17.96 24.01
CA GLY A 108 5.38 16.83 23.67
C GLY A 108 6.13 15.57 23.23
N ASN A 109 5.63 14.40 23.59
CA ASN A 109 6.10 13.10 23.13
C ASN A 109 6.15 13.03 21.58
N SER A 110 7.26 12.56 21.02
CA SER A 110 7.50 12.41 19.59
C SER A 110 6.69 11.26 18.98
N LEU A 111 5.36 11.29 19.11
CA LEU A 111 4.50 10.38 18.37
C LEU A 111 4.64 10.74 16.88
N ASN A 112 5.17 9.77 16.13
CA ASN A 112 5.53 9.75 14.71
C ASN A 112 5.08 10.96 13.87
N HIS A 113 6.04 11.63 13.21
CA HIS A 113 5.80 12.77 12.31
C HIS A 113 4.72 12.51 11.24
N PHE A 114 4.49 11.25 10.88
CA PHE A 114 3.44 10.82 9.95
C PHE A 114 2.02 10.95 10.52
N GLU A 115 1.81 10.78 11.83
CA GLU A 115 0.50 10.97 12.45
C GLU A 115 0.14 12.45 12.53
N GLN A 116 1.09 13.32 12.88
CA GLN A 116 0.89 14.77 12.83
C GLN A 116 0.63 15.27 11.40
N PHE A 117 1.30 14.67 10.42
CA PHE A 117 1.10 14.92 8.98
C PHE A 117 -0.34 14.59 8.50
N LEU A 118 -0.98 13.59 9.08
CA LEU A 118 -2.36 13.17 8.76
C LEU A 118 -3.43 14.11 9.35
N GLU A 119 -3.09 14.95 10.33
CA GLU A 119 -4.04 15.88 10.99
C GLU A 119 -4.16 17.24 10.27
N PHE A 120 -3.30 17.53 9.29
CA PHE A 120 -3.40 18.77 8.51
C PHE A 120 -4.55 18.69 7.50
N GLU A 121 -5.56 19.54 7.64
CA GLU A 121 -6.69 19.67 6.69
C GLU A 121 -6.24 19.80 5.22
N GLU A 122 -5.09 20.43 4.98
CA GLU A 122 -4.52 20.61 3.64
C GLU A 122 -3.95 19.31 3.02
N THR A 123 -3.62 18.29 3.82
CA THR A 123 -3.07 17.00 3.33
C THR A 123 -4.16 15.97 3.04
N VAL A 124 -5.38 16.19 3.55
CA VAL A 124 -6.54 15.30 3.35
C VAL A 124 -6.84 15.01 1.87
N PRO A 125 -6.83 15.99 0.94
CA PRO A 125 -7.04 15.72 -0.48
C PRO A 125 -5.91 14.88 -1.11
N LEU A 126 -4.66 15.09 -0.68
CA LEU A 126 -3.50 14.33 -1.13
C LEU A 126 -3.60 12.86 -0.71
N PHE A 127 -3.97 12.60 0.55
CA PHE A 127 -4.15 11.23 1.04
C PHE A 127 -5.33 10.51 0.39
N LYS A 128 -6.44 11.21 0.13
CA LYS A 128 -7.56 10.65 -0.63
C LYS A 128 -7.13 10.23 -2.03
N LEU A 129 -6.27 11.03 -2.66
CA LEU A 129 -5.71 10.74 -3.97
C LEU A 129 -4.73 9.55 -3.90
N PHE A 130 -3.78 9.57 -2.97
CA PHE A 130 -2.86 8.46 -2.71
C PHE A 130 -3.59 7.14 -2.49
N ASN A 131 -4.56 7.11 -1.57
CA ASN A 131 -5.36 5.93 -1.29
C ASN A 131 -6.11 5.41 -2.53
N SER A 132 -6.64 6.31 -3.35
CA SER A 132 -7.30 5.92 -4.60
C SER A 132 -6.34 5.22 -5.56
N LEU A 133 -5.12 5.74 -5.72
CA LEU A 133 -4.08 5.15 -6.57
C LEU A 133 -3.58 3.81 -6.00
N LEU A 134 -3.47 3.70 -4.67
CA LEU A 134 -3.06 2.49 -3.97
C LEU A 134 -4.08 1.37 -4.16
N VAL A 135 -5.38 1.64 -3.98
CA VAL A 135 -6.46 0.67 -4.20
C VAL A 135 -6.52 0.19 -5.65
N ILE A 136 -6.25 1.09 -6.61
CA ILE A 136 -6.21 0.75 -8.02
C ILE A 136 -4.99 -0.15 -8.35
N GLY A 137 -3.91 -0.02 -7.58
CA GLY A 137 -2.65 -0.74 -7.78
C GLY A 137 -1.77 -0.09 -8.83
N LEU A 138 -1.61 1.24 -8.77
CA LEU A 138 -0.75 2.02 -9.68
C LEU A 138 0.68 2.22 -9.16
N PHE A 139 0.94 1.94 -7.89
CA PHE A 139 2.27 2.01 -7.29
C PHE A 139 3.01 0.71 -7.54
N ASP A 140 4.25 0.84 -7.99
CA ASP A 140 5.16 -0.27 -8.19
C ASP A 140 5.90 -0.58 -6.87
N ASP A 141 6.64 -1.69 -6.82
CA ASP A 141 7.31 -2.13 -5.59
C ASP A 141 8.27 -1.06 -5.03
N ASP A 142 8.98 -0.32 -5.87
CA ASP A 142 9.89 0.74 -5.44
C ASP A 142 9.14 1.94 -4.86
N ASP A 143 8.01 2.33 -5.46
CA ASP A 143 7.17 3.40 -4.91
C ASP A 143 6.64 3.01 -3.51
N LEU A 144 6.29 1.73 -3.30
CA LEU A 144 5.81 1.23 -2.01
C LEU A 144 6.92 1.23 -0.95
N LYS A 145 8.16 0.89 -1.32
CA LYS A 145 9.32 0.99 -0.40
C LYS A 145 9.53 2.43 0.05
N ASP A 146 9.48 3.38 -0.88
CA ASP A 146 9.62 4.81 -0.58
C ASP A 146 8.55 5.26 0.42
N VAL A 147 7.28 4.93 0.17
CA VAL A 147 6.17 5.29 1.07
C VAL A 147 6.30 4.64 2.45
N LEU A 148 6.65 3.34 2.51
CA LEU A 148 6.83 2.66 3.78
C LEU A 148 7.99 3.25 4.59
N THR A 149 9.07 3.65 3.91
CA THR A 149 10.20 4.35 4.52
C THR A 149 9.79 5.73 5.04
N LEU A 150 8.94 6.46 4.32
CA LEU A 150 8.36 7.72 4.80
C LEU A 150 7.49 7.53 6.05
N ILE A 151 6.73 6.43 6.13
CA ILE A 151 5.86 6.12 7.28
C ILE A 151 6.69 5.77 8.52
N HIS A 152 7.67 4.89 8.37
CA HIS A 152 8.48 4.43 9.50
C HIS A 152 9.92 4.07 9.07
N PRO A 153 10.84 5.04 9.02
CA PRO A 153 12.16 4.86 8.43
C PRO A 153 12.95 3.72 9.10
N SER A 154 12.93 3.60 10.44
CA SER A 154 13.68 2.54 11.14
C SER A 154 13.15 1.12 10.90
N ALA A 155 11.88 0.98 10.52
CA ALA A 155 11.24 -0.33 10.29
C ALA A 155 11.38 -0.78 8.84
N PHE A 156 11.65 0.16 7.92
CA PHE A 156 11.75 -0.08 6.48
C PHE A 156 13.09 0.33 5.87
N ASP A 157 14.10 0.67 6.70
CA ASP A 157 15.48 0.95 6.26
C ASP A 157 16.05 -0.19 5.40
N GLU A 158 16.52 0.15 4.20
CA GLU A 158 17.17 -0.77 3.25
C GLU A 158 18.49 -1.35 3.81
N ASN A 159 19.16 -0.63 4.72
CA ASN A 159 20.38 -1.10 5.39
C ASN A 159 20.09 -1.96 6.62
N TYR A 160 18.85 -2.38 6.81
CA TYR A 160 18.51 -3.18 7.98
C TYR A 160 19.18 -4.54 7.95
N ILE A 161 19.94 -4.78 9.01
CA ILE A 161 20.50 -6.07 9.32
C ILE A 161 19.51 -6.78 10.26
N PRO A 162 18.85 -7.88 9.85
CA PRO A 162 18.03 -8.66 10.75
C PRO A 162 18.86 -9.08 11.97
N VAL A 163 18.30 -8.91 13.17
CA VAL A 163 19.00 -9.12 14.46
C VAL A 163 19.61 -10.52 14.59
N LEU A 164 19.11 -11.50 13.82
CA LEU A 164 19.64 -12.86 13.71
C LEU A 164 21.06 -12.92 13.11
N ALA A 165 21.46 -11.96 12.27
CA ALA A 165 22.78 -11.96 11.63
C ALA A 165 23.93 -11.56 12.58
N ASN A 166 23.63 -10.96 13.75
CA ASN A 166 24.65 -10.46 14.67
C ASN A 166 24.78 -11.25 15.99
N ARG A 167 23.94 -12.26 16.27
CA ARG A 167 23.91 -12.87 17.61
C ARG A 167 23.87 -14.40 17.71
N TYR A 168 23.93 -15.16 16.62
CA TYR A 168 24.07 -16.61 16.71
C TYR A 168 25.14 -17.13 15.75
N GLY A 169 26.18 -17.74 16.33
CA GLY A 169 26.91 -18.82 15.65
C GLY A 169 25.96 -20.00 15.39
N PRO A 170 26.41 -21.06 14.70
CA PRO A 170 25.56 -22.03 13.99
C PRO A 170 24.71 -22.98 14.86
N GLU A 171 24.38 -22.65 16.10
CA GLU A 171 23.55 -23.50 16.97
C GLU A 171 22.48 -22.64 17.69
N GLU A 172 21.23 -23.11 17.59
CA GLU A 172 20.01 -22.62 18.24
C GLU A 172 19.26 -21.43 17.58
N ILE A 173 18.35 -21.78 16.67
CA ILE A 173 17.30 -20.89 16.15
C ILE A 173 16.04 -21.12 16.97
N GLU A 174 15.74 -20.26 17.95
CA GLU A 174 14.36 -20.09 18.42
C GLU A 174 13.70 -18.90 17.68
N PRO A 175 12.54 -19.10 17.04
CA PRO A 175 11.82 -18.03 16.40
C PRO A 175 10.98 -17.30 17.45
N LEU A 176 10.89 -15.95 17.38
CA LEU A 176 9.79 -15.09 17.86
C LEU A 176 10.26 -13.84 18.64
N VAL A 177 10.54 -12.72 17.95
CA VAL A 177 10.21 -11.39 18.50
C VAL A 177 9.88 -10.38 17.39
N PHE A 178 8.75 -10.55 16.70
CA PHE A 178 8.05 -9.39 16.10
C PHE A 178 6.53 -9.52 15.94
N MET A 179 5.94 -10.69 16.26
CA MET A 179 4.47 -10.88 16.26
C MET A 179 3.91 -11.35 17.62
N LYS A 180 4.35 -10.76 18.73
CA LYS A 180 3.74 -11.03 20.05
C LYS A 180 2.86 -9.93 20.62
N ASN A 181 2.47 -8.93 19.82
CA ASN A 181 1.48 -7.95 20.28
C ASN A 181 0.54 -7.54 19.14
N LYS A 182 -0.78 -7.74 19.35
CA LYS A 182 -1.94 -7.50 18.45
C LYS A 182 -2.58 -8.69 17.70
N ARG A 183 -2.52 -9.92 18.23
CA ARG A 183 -3.58 -10.93 18.02
C ARG A 183 -3.88 -11.69 19.32
N ALA A 184 -4.50 -10.99 20.27
CA ALA A 184 -5.08 -11.60 21.48
C ALA A 184 -6.47 -11.02 21.80
N ALA A 185 -7.15 -10.46 20.80
CA ALA A 185 -8.53 -9.99 20.93
C ALA A 185 -9.27 -10.32 19.63
N CYS A 186 -9.63 -11.60 19.49
CA CYS A 186 -10.73 -12.14 18.69
C CYS A 186 -10.55 -13.67 18.67
N TYR A 187 -11.64 -14.40 18.94
CA TYR A 187 -11.74 -15.85 19.22
C TYR A 187 -11.54 -16.26 20.68
N SER A 188 -12.46 -15.77 21.53
CA SER A 188 -12.99 -16.54 22.64
C SER A 188 -14.51 -16.54 22.49
N THR A 189 -15.02 -17.46 21.67
CA THR A 189 -16.37 -18.00 21.83
C THR A 189 -16.33 -19.46 21.43
N ASP A 190 -16.42 -20.30 22.45
CA ASP A 190 -17.24 -21.51 22.52
C ASP A 190 -16.96 -22.64 21.54
N MET A 191 -16.18 -23.61 22.04
CA MET A 191 -16.46 -25.02 21.74
C MET A 191 -15.93 -25.91 22.88
N GLU A 192 -16.60 -25.89 24.03
CA GLU A 192 -16.62 -27.03 24.95
C GLU A 192 -17.98 -27.73 24.85
N ARG A 193 -17.88 -29.06 24.72
CA ARG A 193 -18.86 -30.14 24.91
C ARG A 193 -20.29 -29.78 25.32
#